data_AF-A0A2T0T818-F1
#
_entry.id   AF-A0A2T0T818-F1
#
_cell.length_a   1.000
_cell.length_b   1.000
_cell.length_c   1.000
_cell.angle_alpha   90.00
_cell.angle_beta   90.00
_cell.angle_gamma   90.00
#
_symmetry.space_group_name_H-M   'P 1'
#
loop_
_entity.id
_entity.type
_entity.pdbx_description
1 polymer ?
#
loop_
_entity_poly.entity_id
_entity_poly.type
_entity_poly.pdbx_seq_one_letter_code
_entity_poly.pdbx_strand_id
1 'polypeptide(L)'
;MSLSAKVDFAFLRSLLGVDESESVRAVMRAAGKAGSHLSHMVISVAARDGLKIGTGSADELRREREQAARYRGLAADIGAATPIRILKGQSIAGFYPPDVVRPSADLDLLLADEASLWRAAGVVGDQVDVELIDVSLLRFDGVTHVLAGLSWPSDDPLLDRDNRVELTTIALVGDYVRVPPSVVLPADATLAALVCLAEERFQHEFTVKDVVDVVMLFDSGPPDPDRLADTAVEYFRAPELLELLARTAEHISSPLLEECVERLRAPAEEERRRRTGGSPVESVPPTVQGRLAAGLPVYGFLLRRARRDWSVSSLHRGEGLDLLRTPVADFLLVAGELVTEDDYHAALRELDGLEVGSP
;
A
#
# COMPACT_ATOMS: atom_id res chain seq x y z
N MET A 1 26.07 -15.87 -3.57
CA MET A 1 26.91 -14.85 -4.26
C MET A 1 26.38 -13.50 -3.83
N SER A 2 27.22 -12.64 -3.25
CA SER A 2 26.80 -11.30 -2.79
C SER A 2 26.49 -10.43 -4.01
N LEU A 3 25.43 -9.62 -3.96
CA LEU A 3 25.25 -8.54 -4.92
C LEU A 3 26.51 -7.67 -4.95
N SER A 4 26.93 -7.23 -6.14
CA SER A 4 28.12 -6.37 -6.28
C SER A 4 27.87 -4.93 -5.80
N ALA A 5 26.60 -4.53 -5.62
CA ALA A 5 26.22 -3.17 -5.26
C ALA A 5 25.69 -3.11 -3.83
N LYS A 6 26.45 -2.49 -2.93
CA LYS A 6 25.95 -2.01 -1.65
C LYS A 6 25.14 -0.74 -1.92
N VAL A 7 23.92 -0.63 -1.37
CA VAL A 7 23.16 0.63 -1.44
C VAL A 7 23.85 1.64 -0.53
N ASP A 8 24.72 2.45 -1.14
CA ASP A 8 25.47 3.54 -0.55
C ASP A 8 25.12 4.87 -1.21
N PHE A 9 25.72 5.96 -0.73
CA PHE A 9 25.44 7.30 -1.23
C PHE A 9 25.83 7.45 -2.71
N ALA A 10 26.88 6.76 -3.16
CA ALA A 10 27.30 6.78 -4.56
C ALA A 10 26.29 6.07 -5.46
N PHE A 11 25.75 4.93 -5.01
CA PHE A 11 24.68 4.22 -5.68
C PHE A 11 23.41 5.08 -5.81
N LEU A 12 22.94 5.69 -4.70
CA LEU A 12 21.76 6.58 -4.75
C LEU A 12 21.98 7.79 -5.66
N ARG A 13 23.18 8.36 -5.66
CA ARG A 13 23.57 9.44 -6.59
C ARG A 13 23.46 9.00 -8.05
N SER A 14 23.98 7.82 -8.38
CA SER A 14 23.93 7.24 -9.72
C SER A 14 22.49 6.98 -10.16
N LEU A 15 21.67 6.38 -9.29
CA LEU A 15 20.24 6.15 -9.53
C LEU A 15 19.46 7.45 -9.82
N LEU A 16 19.84 8.53 -9.17
CA LEU A 16 19.24 9.85 -9.35
C LEU A 16 19.76 10.58 -10.61
N GLY A 17 20.68 9.97 -11.37
CA GLY A 17 21.29 10.56 -12.56
C GLY A 17 22.12 11.82 -12.26
N VAL A 18 22.67 11.92 -11.04
CA VAL A 18 23.48 13.07 -10.62
C VAL A 18 24.96 12.74 -10.83
N ASP A 19 25.67 13.59 -11.58
CA ASP A 19 27.09 13.43 -11.88
C ASP A 19 27.95 13.37 -10.60
N GLU A 20 29.07 12.64 -10.63
CA GLU A 20 29.94 12.49 -9.46
C GLU A 20 30.60 13.80 -9.01
N SER A 21 30.80 14.75 -9.92
CA SER A 21 31.34 16.07 -9.62
C SER A 21 30.33 17.00 -8.97
N GLU A 22 29.03 16.66 -9.02
CA GLU A 22 27.98 17.48 -8.46
C GLU A 22 27.92 17.37 -6.92
N SER A 23 27.43 18.46 -6.31
CA SER A 23 27.35 18.57 -4.86
C SER A 23 26.31 17.63 -4.24
N VAL A 24 26.45 17.31 -2.94
CA VAL A 24 25.41 16.61 -2.15
C VAL A 24 24.05 17.34 -2.24
N ARG A 25 24.07 18.67 -2.33
CA ARG A 25 22.85 19.47 -2.54
C ARG A 25 22.15 19.17 -3.86
N ALA A 26 22.89 18.84 -4.93
CA ALA A 26 22.31 18.42 -6.19
C ALA A 26 21.58 17.07 -6.03
N VAL A 27 22.19 16.11 -5.32
CA VAL A 27 21.57 14.82 -4.99
C VAL A 27 20.27 15.01 -4.20
N MET A 28 20.29 15.85 -3.15
CA MET A 28 19.07 16.14 -2.36
C MET A 28 17.97 16.79 -3.19
N ARG A 29 18.31 17.70 -4.11
CA ARG A 29 17.32 18.32 -5.03
C ARG A 29 16.74 17.30 -6.01
N ALA A 30 17.55 16.38 -6.52
CA ALA A 30 17.09 15.31 -7.40
C ALA A 30 16.15 14.36 -6.65
N ALA A 31 16.54 13.95 -5.43
CA ALA A 31 15.72 13.13 -4.56
C ALA A 31 14.36 13.77 -4.26
N GLY A 32 14.34 15.05 -3.89
CA GLY A 32 13.10 15.77 -3.59
C GLY A 32 12.15 15.90 -4.79
N LYS A 33 12.69 15.97 -6.02
CA LYS A 33 11.88 15.95 -7.25
C LYS A 33 11.30 14.57 -7.56
N ALA A 34 12.03 13.51 -7.23
CA ALA A 34 11.59 12.14 -7.43
C ALA A 34 10.56 11.69 -6.38
N GLY A 35 10.59 12.27 -5.18
CA GLY A 35 9.59 12.08 -4.14
C GLY A 35 10.15 12.36 -2.74
N SER A 36 9.32 12.88 -1.83
CA SER A 36 9.74 13.27 -0.48
C SER A 36 10.38 12.12 0.30
N HIS A 37 9.86 10.90 0.18
CA HIS A 37 10.42 9.71 0.84
C HIS A 37 11.85 9.39 0.37
N LEU A 38 12.20 9.68 -0.89
CA LEU A 38 13.54 9.41 -1.37
C LEU A 38 14.58 10.34 -0.73
N SER A 39 14.21 11.58 -0.41
CA SER A 39 15.08 12.50 0.33
C SER A 39 15.46 11.96 1.71
N HIS A 40 14.51 11.39 2.45
CA HIS A 40 14.77 10.81 3.76
C HIS A 40 15.68 9.57 3.68
N MET A 41 15.49 8.74 2.65
CA MET A 41 16.37 7.60 2.39
C MET A 41 17.81 8.05 2.07
N VAL A 42 17.98 9.08 1.23
CA VAL A 42 19.30 9.66 0.92
C VAL A 42 19.97 10.20 2.19
N ILE A 43 19.23 10.90 3.06
CA ILE A 43 19.75 11.38 4.35
C ILE A 43 20.22 10.22 5.21
N SER A 44 19.40 9.16 5.32
CA SER A 44 19.74 7.99 6.13
C SER A 44 21.01 7.29 5.64
N VAL A 45 21.13 7.08 4.32
CA VAL A 45 22.31 6.43 3.72
C VAL A 45 23.54 7.33 3.82
N ALA A 46 23.41 8.64 3.58
CA ALA A 46 24.50 9.59 3.76
C ALA A 46 25.04 9.58 5.19
N ALA A 47 24.15 9.59 6.19
CA ALA A 47 24.53 9.53 7.59
C ALA A 47 25.29 8.24 7.94
N ARG A 48 24.80 7.10 7.44
CA ARG A 48 25.45 5.79 7.59
C ARG A 48 26.85 5.77 6.97
N ASP A 49 27.00 6.36 5.79
CA ASP A 49 28.28 6.41 5.06
C ASP A 49 29.25 7.48 5.62
N GLY A 50 28.91 8.09 6.76
CA GLY A 50 29.78 9.04 7.47
C GLY A 50 29.79 10.45 6.89
N LEU A 51 28.87 10.78 5.97
CA LEU A 51 28.73 12.15 5.50
C LEU A 51 28.18 13.02 6.64
N LYS A 52 28.78 14.19 6.81
CA LYS A 52 28.31 15.17 7.80
C LYS A 52 26.94 15.72 7.37
N ILE A 53 25.89 15.35 8.09
CA ILE A 53 24.55 15.93 7.94
C ILE A 53 24.35 17.12 8.89
N GLY A 54 23.56 18.09 8.47
CA GLY A 54 23.19 19.24 9.30
C GLY A 54 22.10 18.91 10.33
N THR A 55 21.81 19.83 11.24
CA THR A 55 20.79 19.64 12.28
C THR A 55 19.38 19.43 11.71
N GLY A 56 19.03 20.10 10.62
CA GLY A 56 17.74 19.91 9.95
C GLY A 56 17.56 18.48 9.43
N SER A 57 18.54 17.96 8.67
CA SER A 57 18.50 16.58 8.17
C SER A 57 18.58 15.53 9.28
N ALA A 58 19.32 15.83 10.36
CA ALA A 58 19.36 14.96 11.53
C ALA A 58 17.99 14.89 12.23
N ASP A 59 17.26 16.01 12.27
CA ASP A 59 15.91 16.06 12.82
C ASP A 59 14.89 15.34 11.94
N GLU A 60 14.93 15.53 10.61
CA GLU A 60 14.12 14.75 9.65
C GLU A 60 14.33 13.24 9.83
N LEU A 61 15.58 12.79 9.91
CA LEU A 61 15.90 11.38 10.12
C LEU A 61 15.41 10.86 11.49
N ARG A 62 15.44 11.70 12.54
CA ARG A 62 14.90 11.36 13.85
C ARG A 62 13.39 11.15 13.78
N ARG A 63 12.65 12.07 13.16
CA ARG A 63 11.18 11.97 13.01
C ARG A 63 10.77 10.72 12.22
N GLU A 64 11.49 10.40 11.15
CA GLU A 64 11.25 9.16 10.39
C GLU A 64 11.49 7.89 11.20
N ARG A 65 12.51 7.87 12.07
CA ARG A 65 12.76 6.74 12.97
C ARG A 65 11.66 6.60 14.02
N GLU A 66 11.20 7.71 14.56
CA GLU A 66 10.08 7.76 15.51
C GLU A 66 8.78 7.29 14.86
N GLN A 67 8.51 7.71 13.62
CA GLN A 67 7.38 7.25 12.82
C GLN A 67 7.44 5.73 12.59
N ALA A 68 8.58 5.21 12.16
CA ALA A 68 8.77 3.78 11.96
C ALA A 68 8.62 3.00 13.29
N ALA A 69 9.09 3.55 14.41
CA ALA A 69 8.89 2.95 15.73
C ALA A 69 7.41 2.96 16.15
N ARG A 70 6.68 4.05 15.89
CA ARG A 70 5.24 4.16 16.13
C ARG A 70 4.47 3.10 15.38
N TYR A 71 4.71 2.94 14.07
CA TYR A 71 4.03 1.92 13.27
C TYR A 71 4.37 0.49 13.70
N ARG A 72 5.62 0.21 14.10
CA ARG A 72 5.97 -1.10 14.68
C ARG A 72 5.25 -1.36 16.00
N GLY A 73 5.16 -0.36 16.88
CA GLY A 73 4.41 -0.47 18.14
C GLY A 73 2.93 -0.75 17.89
N LEU A 74 2.31 0.03 17.01
CA LEU A 74 0.90 -0.14 16.67
C LEU A 74 0.62 -1.51 16.02
N ALA A 75 1.48 -1.97 15.10
CA ALA A 75 1.37 -3.30 14.52
C ALA A 75 1.48 -4.41 15.58
N ALA A 76 2.36 -4.26 16.58
CA ALA A 76 2.49 -5.23 17.67
C ALA A 76 1.23 -5.27 18.55
N ASP A 77 0.66 -4.11 18.89
CA ASP A 77 -0.55 -4.02 19.70
C ASP A 77 -1.77 -4.59 18.98
N ILE A 78 -1.92 -4.28 17.68
CA ILE A 78 -2.96 -4.87 16.85
C ILE A 78 -2.76 -6.39 16.74
N GLY A 79 -1.51 -6.83 16.52
CA GLY A 79 -1.13 -8.24 16.44
C GLY A 79 -1.42 -9.05 17.71
N ALA A 80 -1.39 -8.38 18.88
CA ALA A 80 -1.79 -8.98 20.15
C ALA A 80 -3.31 -9.17 20.28
N ALA A 81 -4.11 -8.32 19.64
CA ALA A 81 -5.57 -8.38 19.65
C ALA A 81 -6.15 -9.29 18.56
N THR A 82 -5.48 -9.39 17.41
CA THR A 82 -5.91 -10.19 16.26
C THR A 82 -4.72 -10.58 15.38
N PRO A 83 -4.74 -11.76 14.72
CA PRO A 83 -3.73 -12.10 13.72
C PRO A 83 -3.70 -11.08 12.58
N ILE A 84 -2.50 -10.63 12.23
CA ILE A 84 -2.26 -9.68 11.15
C ILE A 84 -1.16 -10.19 10.22
N ARG A 85 -1.18 -9.69 8.99
CA ARG A 85 -0.03 -9.74 8.10
C ARG A 85 0.31 -8.32 7.64
N ILE A 86 1.55 -7.90 7.86
CA ILE A 86 2.04 -6.59 7.42
C ILE A 86 2.26 -6.64 5.90
N LEU A 87 1.78 -5.61 5.19
CA LEU A 87 1.90 -5.48 3.74
C LEU A 87 2.90 -4.39 3.34
N LYS A 88 3.18 -4.34 2.04
CA LYS A 88 3.88 -3.25 1.33
C LYS A 88 5.10 -2.71 2.08
N GLY A 89 5.13 -1.40 2.36
CA GLY A 89 6.34 -0.72 2.76
C GLY A 89 6.94 -1.20 4.08
N GLN A 90 6.10 -1.55 5.04
CA GLN A 90 6.54 -2.01 6.36
C GLN A 90 7.08 -3.44 6.32
N SER A 91 6.53 -4.31 5.47
CA SER A 91 7.10 -5.65 5.27
C SER A 91 8.48 -5.57 4.58
N ILE A 92 8.64 -4.63 3.65
CA ILE A 92 9.90 -4.41 2.93
C ILE A 92 10.98 -3.80 3.83
N ALA A 93 10.60 -2.96 4.79
CA ALA A 93 11.54 -2.33 5.73
C ALA A 93 12.38 -3.35 6.52
N GLY A 94 11.88 -4.57 6.73
CA GLY A 94 12.63 -5.65 7.39
C GLY A 94 13.85 -6.17 6.62
N PHE A 95 13.94 -5.89 5.31
CA PHE A 95 15.09 -6.27 4.48
C PHE A 95 16.18 -5.19 4.43
N TYR A 96 15.91 -4.01 4.98
CA TYR A 96 16.90 -2.94 5.05
C TYR A 96 17.88 -3.18 6.21
N PRO A 97 19.15 -2.78 6.06
CA PRO A 97 20.08 -2.73 7.18
C PRO A 97 19.53 -1.89 8.34
N PRO A 98 19.75 -2.26 9.61
CA PRO A 98 19.19 -1.56 10.78
C PRO A 98 19.54 -0.07 10.88
N ASP A 99 20.63 0.35 10.24
CA ASP A 99 21.12 1.72 10.20
C ASP A 99 20.58 2.55 9.02
N VAL A 100 19.84 1.93 8.09
CA VAL A 100 19.14 2.59 6.99
C VAL A 100 17.64 2.59 7.25
N VAL A 101 17.08 3.80 7.30
CA VAL A 101 15.64 3.99 7.42
C VAL A 101 15.02 3.88 6.03
N ARG A 102 14.06 2.96 5.88
CA ARG A 102 13.11 2.96 4.77
C ARG A 102 11.89 3.78 5.19
N PRO A 103 11.67 4.99 4.64
CA PRO A 103 10.50 5.80 4.97
C PRO A 103 9.22 5.09 4.57
N SER A 104 8.17 5.27 5.37
CA SER A 104 6.83 4.74 5.10
C SER A 104 5.81 5.79 5.47
N ALA A 105 4.91 6.10 4.54
CA ALA A 105 3.83 7.05 4.81
C ALA A 105 2.78 6.46 5.75
N ASP A 106 2.55 5.15 5.65
CA ASP A 106 1.46 4.43 6.27
C ASP A 106 1.90 3.05 6.80
N LEU A 107 0.97 2.43 7.52
CA LEU A 107 1.00 1.05 7.97
C LEU A 107 -0.15 0.26 7.30
N ASP A 108 0.19 -0.60 6.35
CA ASP A 108 -0.76 -1.49 5.67
C ASP A 108 -0.85 -2.87 6.36
N LEU A 109 -2.04 -3.29 6.74
CA LEU A 109 -2.30 -4.56 7.42
C LEU A 109 -3.37 -5.37 6.71
N LEU A 110 -3.08 -6.64 6.46
CA LEU A 110 -4.05 -7.66 6.03
C LEU A 110 -4.59 -8.42 7.23
N LEU A 111 -5.92 -8.49 7.31
CA LEU A 111 -6.68 -9.19 8.33
C LEU A 111 -7.43 -10.37 7.69
N ALA A 112 -7.73 -11.38 8.51
CA ALA A 112 -8.38 -12.60 8.05
C ALA A 112 -9.84 -12.37 7.61
N ASP A 113 -10.53 -11.47 8.30
CA ASP A 113 -11.95 -11.18 8.09
C ASP A 113 -12.32 -9.78 8.61
N GLU A 114 -13.57 -9.41 8.38
CA GLU A 114 -14.10 -8.11 8.78
C GLU A 114 -14.11 -7.91 10.31
N ALA A 115 -14.36 -8.96 11.08
CA ALA A 115 -14.36 -8.85 12.54
C ALA A 115 -12.98 -8.57 13.11
N SER A 116 -11.95 -9.18 12.52
CA SER A 116 -10.55 -8.91 12.80
C SER A 116 -10.18 -7.48 12.40
N LEU A 117 -10.66 -7.01 11.24
CA LEU A 117 -10.46 -5.64 10.77
C LEU A 117 -11.04 -4.61 11.75
N TRP A 118 -12.30 -4.76 12.17
CA TRP A 118 -12.89 -3.78 13.09
C TRP A 118 -12.32 -3.85 14.50
N ARG A 119 -11.87 -5.03 14.95
CA ARG A 119 -11.09 -5.13 16.19
C ARG A 119 -9.78 -4.37 16.09
N ALA A 120 -9.05 -4.50 14.98
CA ALA A 120 -7.83 -3.74 14.72
C ALA A 120 -8.11 -2.23 14.69
N ALA A 121 -9.18 -1.80 14.03
CA ALA A 121 -9.60 -0.39 14.01
C ALA A 121 -9.90 0.15 15.42
N GLY A 122 -10.52 -0.67 16.28
CA GLY A 122 -10.74 -0.34 17.69
C GLY A 122 -9.43 -0.12 18.46
N VAL A 123 -8.43 -0.99 18.26
CA VAL A 123 -7.09 -0.82 18.86
C VAL A 123 -6.45 0.49 18.42
N VAL A 124 -6.53 0.84 17.13
CA VAL A 124 -6.01 2.13 16.62
C VAL A 124 -6.75 3.29 17.30
N GLY A 125 -8.08 3.28 17.30
CA GLY A 125 -8.90 4.35 17.88
C GLY A 125 -8.77 4.51 19.40
N ASP A 126 -8.26 3.50 20.11
CA ASP A 126 -7.95 3.58 21.54
C ASP A 126 -6.57 4.22 21.83
N GLN A 127 -5.70 4.30 20.83
CA GLN A 127 -4.35 4.85 20.97
C GLN A 127 -4.19 6.27 20.40
N VAL A 128 -4.96 6.61 19.36
CA VAL A 128 -4.84 7.87 18.63
C VAL A 128 -6.21 8.49 18.36
N ASP A 129 -6.24 9.83 18.26
CA ASP A 129 -7.46 10.55 17.87
C ASP A 129 -7.61 10.53 16.35
N VAL A 130 -8.33 9.53 15.84
CA VAL A 130 -8.54 9.36 14.40
C VAL A 130 -9.41 10.51 13.87
N GLU A 131 -8.88 11.29 12.94
CA GLU A 131 -9.58 12.41 12.32
C GLU A 131 -10.31 12.04 11.03
N LEU A 132 -9.73 11.13 10.23
CA LEU A 132 -10.34 10.70 8.97
C LEU A 132 -10.48 9.19 8.96
N ILE A 133 -11.67 8.75 8.56
CA ILE A 133 -11.99 7.33 8.34
C ILE A 133 -12.48 7.22 6.90
N ASP A 134 -11.71 6.53 6.07
CA ASP A 134 -12.13 6.14 4.73
C ASP A 134 -12.48 4.65 4.70
N VAL A 135 -13.46 4.29 3.88
CA VAL A 135 -13.86 2.89 3.67
C VAL A 135 -14.09 2.65 2.19
N SER A 136 -13.66 1.49 1.73
CA SER A 136 -13.99 0.98 0.41
C SER A 136 -14.44 -0.47 0.53
N LEU A 137 -15.43 -0.84 -0.29
CA LEU A 137 -15.90 -2.22 -0.39
C LEU A 137 -15.61 -2.74 -1.79
N LEU A 138 -15.18 -3.99 -1.87
CA LEU A 138 -14.94 -4.72 -3.11
C LEU A 138 -15.55 -6.11 -2.98
N ARG A 139 -16.27 -6.60 -3.99
CA ARG A 139 -16.75 -7.99 -3.97
C ARG A 139 -15.84 -8.86 -4.85
N PHE A 140 -15.33 -9.93 -4.28
CA PHE A 140 -14.51 -10.90 -4.99
C PHE A 140 -14.82 -12.31 -4.48
N ASP A 141 -14.89 -13.28 -5.41
CA ASP A 141 -15.25 -14.67 -5.11
C ASP A 141 -16.48 -14.83 -4.19
N GLY A 142 -17.52 -14.03 -4.46
CA GLY A 142 -18.76 -14.03 -3.70
C GLY A 142 -18.72 -13.32 -2.33
N VAL A 143 -17.52 -12.98 -1.83
CA VAL A 143 -17.26 -12.32 -0.53
C VAL A 143 -17.09 -10.81 -0.71
N THR A 144 -17.59 -10.03 0.25
CA THR A 144 -17.31 -8.58 0.31
C THR A 144 -16.08 -8.34 1.18
N HIS A 145 -15.05 -7.79 0.57
CA HIS A 145 -13.84 -7.33 1.24
C HIS A 145 -13.98 -5.85 1.61
N VAL A 146 -13.47 -5.53 2.79
CA VAL A 146 -13.41 -4.19 3.36
C VAL A 146 -11.96 -3.71 3.34
N LEU A 147 -11.77 -2.47 2.89
CA LEU A 147 -10.56 -1.69 3.06
C LEU A 147 -10.94 -0.46 3.89
N ALA A 148 -10.24 -0.20 4.99
CA ALA A 148 -10.49 0.92 5.88
C ALA A 148 -9.20 1.68 6.15
N GLY A 149 -9.15 2.96 5.80
CA GLY A 149 -8.07 3.87 6.16
C GLY A 149 -8.43 4.68 7.41
N LEU A 150 -7.52 4.73 8.37
CA LEU A 150 -7.61 5.53 9.59
C LEU A 150 -6.45 6.52 9.60
N SER A 151 -6.75 7.81 9.57
CA SER A 151 -5.72 8.85 9.52
C SER A 151 -5.87 9.88 10.64
N TRP A 152 -4.74 10.39 11.12
CA TRP A 152 -4.67 11.43 12.15
C TRP A 152 -3.45 12.33 11.94
N PRO A 153 -3.46 13.59 12.42
CA PRO A 153 -2.37 14.51 12.20
C PRO A 153 -1.01 13.97 12.65
N SER A 154 0.05 14.36 11.93
CA SER A 154 1.42 14.16 12.37
C SER A 154 1.77 15.07 13.55
N ASP A 155 2.89 14.78 14.20
CA ASP A 155 3.37 15.61 15.32
C ASP A 155 3.80 17.01 14.83
N ASP A 156 4.18 17.13 13.54
CA ASP A 156 4.43 18.39 12.85
C ASP A 156 3.69 18.44 11.49
N PRO A 157 2.41 18.87 11.48
CA PRO A 157 1.58 18.91 10.26
C PRO A 157 2.08 19.85 9.17
N LEU A 158 3.06 20.72 9.47
CA LEU A 158 3.64 21.62 8.46
C LEU A 158 4.73 20.92 7.64
N LEU A 159 5.38 19.90 8.21
CA LEU A 159 6.52 19.22 7.60
C LEU A 159 6.20 17.77 7.21
N ASP A 160 5.39 17.09 8.01
CA ASP A 160 5.18 15.66 7.90
C ASP A 160 3.73 15.36 7.49
N ARG A 161 3.53 14.32 6.66
CA ARG A 161 2.19 13.87 6.26
C ARG A 161 1.46 13.29 7.46
N ASP A 162 0.13 13.38 7.44
CA ASP A 162 -0.73 12.71 8.40
C ASP A 162 -0.35 11.23 8.52
N ASN A 163 -0.41 10.74 9.76
CA ASN A 163 -0.26 9.32 10.03
C ASN A 163 -1.45 8.58 9.43
N ARG A 164 -1.20 7.38 8.89
CA ARG A 164 -2.25 6.55 8.29
C ARG A 164 -2.02 5.07 8.59
N VAL A 165 -3.11 4.37 8.92
CA VAL A 165 -3.18 2.92 8.97
C VAL A 165 -4.22 2.47 7.96
N GLU A 166 -3.85 1.55 7.08
CA GLU A 166 -4.76 0.91 6.13
C GLU A 166 -5.00 -0.54 6.58
N LEU A 167 -6.26 -0.86 6.87
CA LEU A 167 -6.70 -2.18 7.28
C LEU A 167 -7.48 -2.80 6.12
N THR A 168 -7.06 -3.97 5.64
CA THR A 168 -7.70 -4.64 4.51
C THR A 168 -7.99 -6.11 4.82
N THR A 169 -9.03 -6.64 4.19
CA THR A 169 -9.35 -8.08 4.16
C THR A 169 -9.02 -8.73 2.82
N ILE A 170 -8.37 -7.99 1.91
CA ILE A 170 -7.89 -8.45 0.62
C ILE A 170 -6.44 -8.01 0.42
N ALA A 171 -5.59 -8.93 -0.02
CA ALA A 171 -4.15 -8.68 -0.10
C ALA A 171 -3.76 -7.78 -1.27
N LEU A 172 -4.34 -8.04 -2.44
CA LEU A 172 -4.06 -7.36 -3.71
C LEU A 172 -5.39 -7.06 -4.38
N VAL A 173 -5.57 -5.85 -4.87
CA VAL A 173 -6.82 -5.38 -5.48
C VAL A 173 -6.84 -5.55 -7.00
N GLY A 174 -5.67 -5.71 -7.62
CA GLY A 174 -5.51 -5.76 -9.07
C GLY A 174 -5.68 -4.40 -9.74
N ASP A 175 -6.02 -4.42 -11.02
CA ASP A 175 -6.29 -3.21 -11.82
C ASP A 175 -7.80 -2.95 -12.00
N TYR A 176 -8.65 -3.72 -11.29
CA TYR A 176 -10.11 -3.72 -11.38
C TYR A 176 -10.70 -4.09 -12.76
N VAL A 177 -9.87 -4.50 -13.73
CA VAL A 177 -10.29 -4.66 -15.12
C VAL A 177 -9.84 -6.00 -15.69
N ARG A 178 -8.53 -6.27 -15.66
CA ARG A 178 -7.91 -7.44 -16.32
C ARG A 178 -7.11 -8.31 -15.36
N VAL A 179 -6.60 -7.70 -14.30
CA VAL A 179 -5.77 -8.32 -13.29
C VAL A 179 -6.64 -8.59 -12.07
N PRO A 180 -6.90 -9.86 -11.74
CA PRO A 180 -7.81 -10.18 -10.65
C PRO A 180 -7.20 -9.77 -9.29
N PRO A 181 -8.07 -9.48 -8.31
CA PRO A 181 -7.67 -9.39 -6.91
C PRO A 181 -7.11 -10.73 -6.38
N SER A 182 -6.38 -10.68 -5.26
CA SER A 182 -5.98 -11.85 -4.49
C SER A 182 -6.20 -11.61 -3.00
N VAL A 183 -6.69 -12.63 -2.31
CA VAL A 183 -6.98 -12.61 -0.87
C VAL A 183 -5.80 -13.09 -0.02
N VAL A 184 -4.88 -13.85 -0.62
CA VAL A 184 -3.71 -14.43 0.05
C VAL A 184 -2.45 -13.91 -0.64
N LEU A 185 -1.35 -13.83 0.12
CA LEU A 185 -0.01 -13.53 -0.40
C LEU A 185 0.87 -14.79 -0.33
N PRO A 186 1.93 -14.87 -1.15
CA PRO A 186 2.92 -15.95 -1.07
C PRO A 186 3.40 -16.17 0.36
N ALA A 187 3.63 -17.42 0.76
CA ALA A 187 4.12 -17.72 2.12
C ALA A 187 5.57 -17.23 2.34
N ASP A 188 6.37 -17.22 1.26
CA ASP A 188 7.72 -16.67 1.25
C ASP A 188 7.69 -15.14 1.33
N ALA A 189 8.46 -14.56 2.26
CA ALA A 189 8.45 -13.13 2.54
C ALA A 189 9.01 -12.29 1.37
N THR A 190 10.06 -12.77 0.70
CA THR A 190 10.68 -12.08 -0.43
C THR A 190 9.73 -12.07 -1.63
N LEU A 191 9.10 -13.21 -1.95
CA LEU A 191 8.12 -13.30 -3.02
C LEU A 191 6.88 -12.44 -2.73
N ALA A 192 6.40 -12.43 -1.48
CA ALA A 192 5.28 -11.59 -1.09
C ALA A 192 5.61 -10.09 -1.24
N ALA A 193 6.80 -9.67 -0.83
CA ALA A 193 7.26 -8.29 -0.99
C ALA A 193 7.36 -7.88 -2.48
N LEU A 194 7.92 -8.75 -3.33
CA LEU A 194 8.00 -8.50 -4.77
C LEU A 194 6.62 -8.41 -5.43
N VAL A 195 5.68 -9.27 -5.05
CA VAL A 195 4.30 -9.20 -5.55
C VAL A 195 3.59 -7.93 -5.08
N CYS A 196 3.78 -7.51 -3.81
CA CYS A 196 3.28 -6.22 -3.33
C CYS A 196 3.89 -5.04 -4.07
N LEU A 197 5.20 -5.05 -4.37
CA LEU A 197 5.82 -3.99 -5.18
C LEU A 197 5.24 -3.97 -6.59
N ALA A 198 5.06 -5.13 -7.22
CA ALA A 198 4.46 -5.22 -8.54
C ALA A 198 3.01 -4.68 -8.58
N GLU A 199 2.26 -4.84 -7.49
CA GLU A 199 0.91 -4.28 -7.34
C GLU A 199 0.88 -2.75 -7.41
N GLU A 200 1.90 -2.07 -6.88
CA GLU A 200 1.99 -0.60 -6.89
C GLU A 200 1.97 -0.05 -8.33
N ARG A 201 2.37 -0.86 -9.32
CA ARG A 201 2.36 -0.47 -10.73
C ARG A 201 0.98 -0.09 -11.26
N PHE A 202 -0.09 -0.63 -10.69
CA PHE A 202 -1.46 -0.28 -11.07
C PHE A 202 -1.91 1.08 -10.51
N GLN A 203 -1.17 1.63 -9.55
CA GLN A 203 -1.46 2.92 -8.93
C GLN A 203 -0.55 4.02 -9.47
N HIS A 204 0.73 3.72 -9.69
CA HIS A 204 1.71 4.66 -10.25
C HIS A 204 2.81 3.95 -11.05
N GLU A 205 3.59 4.72 -11.81
CA GLU A 205 4.82 4.20 -12.40
C GLU A 205 5.83 3.85 -11.30
N PHE A 206 6.70 2.86 -11.57
CA PHE A 206 7.79 2.57 -10.64
C PHE A 206 8.69 3.79 -10.46
N THR A 207 9.28 3.90 -9.27
CA THR A 207 10.15 5.00 -8.86
C THR A 207 11.55 4.48 -8.54
N VAL A 208 12.48 5.41 -8.29
CA VAL A 208 13.83 5.05 -7.81
C VAL A 208 13.78 4.30 -6.48
N LYS A 209 12.80 4.61 -5.62
CA LYS A 209 12.61 3.91 -4.34
C LYS A 209 12.37 2.42 -4.56
N ASP A 210 11.60 2.06 -5.58
CA ASP A 210 11.20 0.68 -5.83
C ASP A 210 12.39 -0.14 -6.36
N VAL A 211 13.30 0.51 -7.12
CA VAL A 211 14.59 -0.08 -7.48
C VAL A 211 15.45 -0.36 -6.24
N VAL A 212 15.52 0.58 -5.29
CA VAL A 212 16.25 0.38 -4.02
C VAL A 212 15.62 -0.76 -3.20
N ASP A 213 14.30 -0.83 -3.14
CA ASP A 213 13.57 -1.91 -2.46
C ASP A 213 13.92 -3.29 -3.05
N VAL A 214 13.98 -3.41 -4.38
CA VAL A 214 14.42 -4.67 -5.04
C VAL A 214 15.87 -5.00 -4.70
N VAL A 215 16.78 -4.02 -4.71
CA VAL A 215 18.19 -4.26 -4.35
C VAL A 215 18.29 -4.81 -2.92
N MET A 216 17.55 -4.23 -1.98
CA MET A 216 17.51 -4.68 -0.57
C MET A 216 16.97 -6.10 -0.43
N LEU A 217 15.88 -6.41 -1.14
CA LEU A 217 15.29 -7.76 -1.18
C LEU A 217 16.31 -8.79 -1.69
N PHE A 218 17.00 -8.49 -2.80
CA PHE A 218 17.99 -9.40 -3.36
C PHE A 218 19.27 -9.51 -2.52
N ASP A 219 19.66 -8.47 -1.77
CA ASP A 219 20.80 -8.54 -0.85
C ASP A 219 20.52 -9.43 0.37
N SER A 220 19.28 -9.39 0.86
CA SER A 220 18.85 -10.14 2.04
C SER A 220 18.67 -11.65 1.81
N GLY A 221 18.49 -12.07 0.56
CA GLY A 221 18.10 -13.43 0.21
C GLY A 221 17.28 -13.44 -1.08
N PRO A 222 17.94 -13.49 -2.24
CA PRO A 222 17.25 -13.39 -3.53
C PRO A 222 16.36 -14.62 -3.76
N PRO A 223 15.20 -14.46 -4.44
CA PRO A 223 14.31 -15.57 -4.69
C PRO A 223 14.92 -16.55 -5.69
N ASP A 224 14.43 -17.78 -5.65
CA ASP A 224 14.66 -18.75 -6.73
C ASP A 224 13.95 -18.27 -8.02
N PRO A 225 14.65 -18.18 -9.18
CA PRO A 225 14.08 -17.62 -10.41
C PRO A 225 12.84 -18.37 -10.93
N ASP A 226 12.83 -19.70 -10.82
CA ASP A 226 11.71 -20.51 -11.29
C ASP A 226 10.49 -20.31 -10.36
N ARG A 227 10.70 -20.31 -9.03
CA ARG A 227 9.64 -19.98 -8.07
C ARG A 227 9.08 -18.57 -8.24
N LEU A 228 9.93 -17.60 -8.56
CA LEU A 228 9.48 -16.24 -8.87
C LEU A 228 8.59 -16.21 -10.11
N ALA A 229 9.00 -16.90 -11.18
CA ALA A 229 8.21 -16.98 -12.40
C ALA A 229 6.86 -17.68 -12.18
N ASP A 230 6.83 -18.78 -11.43
CA ASP A 230 5.60 -19.48 -11.06
C ASP A 230 4.67 -18.57 -10.25
N THR A 231 5.22 -17.87 -9.25
CA THR A 231 4.47 -16.89 -8.44
C THR A 231 3.92 -15.76 -9.30
N ALA A 232 4.71 -15.26 -10.24
CA ALA A 232 4.29 -14.19 -11.14
C ALA A 232 3.10 -14.60 -12.04
N VAL A 233 3.05 -15.87 -12.45
CA VAL A 233 1.92 -16.46 -13.18
C VAL A 233 0.71 -16.63 -12.26
N GLU A 234 0.88 -17.25 -11.10
CA GLU A 234 -0.20 -17.47 -10.11
C GLU A 234 -0.91 -16.16 -9.74
N TYR A 235 -0.12 -15.10 -9.56
CA TYR A 235 -0.61 -13.79 -9.18
C TYR A 235 -0.84 -12.86 -10.37
N PHE A 236 -0.73 -13.29 -11.63
CA PHE A 236 -0.95 -12.42 -12.80
C PHE A 236 -0.10 -11.11 -12.82
N ARG A 237 1.08 -11.11 -12.19
CA ARG A 237 1.97 -9.93 -12.05
C ARG A 237 3.25 -10.02 -12.90
N ALA A 238 3.34 -10.99 -13.81
CA ALA A 238 4.56 -11.19 -14.60
C ALA A 238 5.03 -9.96 -15.41
N PRO A 239 4.16 -9.18 -16.08
CA PRO A 239 4.58 -7.98 -16.79
C PRO A 239 5.18 -6.92 -15.87
N GLU A 240 4.54 -6.68 -14.72
CA GLU A 240 4.95 -5.67 -13.75
C GLU A 240 6.26 -6.07 -13.04
N LEU A 241 6.39 -7.34 -12.66
CA LEU A 241 7.64 -7.88 -12.09
C LEU A 241 8.78 -7.80 -13.11
N LEU A 242 8.54 -8.14 -14.38
CA LEU A 242 9.55 -8.02 -15.43
C LEU A 242 10.01 -6.57 -15.60
N GLU A 243 9.07 -5.60 -15.65
CA GLU A 243 9.38 -4.17 -15.75
C GLU A 243 10.26 -3.71 -14.57
N LEU A 244 9.86 -4.05 -13.34
CA LEU A 244 10.57 -3.67 -12.12
C LEU A 244 11.98 -4.27 -12.04
N LEU A 245 12.12 -5.57 -12.31
CA LEU A 245 13.40 -6.26 -12.23
C LEU A 245 14.35 -5.88 -13.38
N ALA A 246 13.83 -5.69 -14.60
CA ALA A 246 14.64 -5.22 -15.72
C ALA A 246 15.20 -3.83 -15.45
N ARG A 247 14.37 -2.91 -14.93
CA ARG A 247 14.83 -1.58 -14.52
C ARG A 247 15.89 -1.64 -13.41
N THR A 248 15.74 -2.56 -12.46
CA THR A 248 16.76 -2.74 -11.41
C THR A 248 18.08 -3.26 -11.99
N ALA A 249 18.02 -4.16 -12.98
CA ALA A 249 19.19 -4.72 -13.66
C ALA A 249 19.98 -3.67 -14.49
N GLU A 250 19.37 -2.53 -14.83
CA GLU A 250 20.10 -1.41 -15.46
C GLU A 250 21.10 -0.74 -14.50
N HIS A 251 20.95 -0.93 -13.19
CA HIS A 251 21.72 -0.23 -12.17
C HIS A 251 22.64 -1.13 -11.35
N ILE A 252 22.38 -2.45 -11.32
CA ILE A 252 23.21 -3.42 -10.60
C ILE A 252 23.50 -4.62 -11.49
N SER A 253 24.72 -5.15 -11.42
CA SER A 253 25.06 -6.44 -12.05
C SER A 253 24.86 -7.57 -11.05
N SER A 254 24.00 -8.51 -11.40
CA SER A 254 23.70 -9.69 -10.60
C SER A 254 23.23 -10.83 -11.51
N PRO A 255 24.00 -11.91 -11.65
CA PRO A 255 23.63 -13.04 -12.50
C PRO A 255 22.25 -13.63 -12.14
N LEU A 256 21.90 -13.60 -10.86
CA LEU A 256 20.62 -14.11 -10.40
C LEU A 256 19.45 -13.17 -10.72
N LEU A 257 19.66 -11.85 -10.66
CA LEU A 257 18.66 -10.89 -11.11
C LEU A 257 18.43 -11.01 -12.62
N GLU A 258 19.52 -11.15 -13.38
CA GLU A 258 19.47 -11.38 -14.83
C GLU A 258 18.71 -12.69 -15.16
N GLU A 259 18.93 -13.76 -14.39
CA GLU A 259 18.18 -15.00 -14.53
C GLU A 259 16.69 -14.82 -14.21
N CYS A 260 16.34 -14.13 -13.12
CA CYS A 260 14.95 -13.79 -12.80
C CYS A 260 14.27 -13.00 -13.94
N VAL A 261 14.96 -12.00 -14.50
CA VAL A 261 14.47 -11.21 -15.65
C VAL A 261 14.24 -12.12 -16.86
N GLU A 262 15.16 -13.03 -17.16
CA GLU A 262 15.00 -13.97 -18.28
C GLU A 262 13.78 -14.89 -18.07
N ARG A 263 13.64 -15.48 -16.88
CA ARG A 263 12.53 -16.39 -16.55
C ARG A 263 11.15 -15.73 -16.62
N LEU A 264 11.06 -14.42 -16.39
CA LEU A 264 9.80 -13.68 -16.46
C LEU A 264 9.37 -13.30 -17.89
N ARG A 265 10.25 -13.37 -18.90
CA ARG A 265 9.92 -12.92 -20.27
C ARG A 265 8.73 -13.63 -20.89
N ALA A 266 8.76 -14.97 -20.89
CA ALA A 266 7.68 -15.77 -21.45
C ALA A 266 6.35 -15.61 -20.68
N PRO A 267 6.33 -15.72 -19.33
CA PRO A 267 5.14 -15.42 -18.53
C PRO A 267 4.56 -14.02 -18.75
N ALA A 268 5.40 -12.99 -18.84
CA ALA A 268 4.96 -11.63 -19.07
C ALA A 268 4.29 -11.47 -20.44
N GLU A 269 4.82 -12.10 -21.48
CA GLU A 269 4.23 -12.04 -22.81
C GLU A 269 2.90 -12.79 -22.91
N GLU A 270 2.80 -13.96 -22.27
CA GLU A 270 1.52 -14.69 -22.16
C GLU A 270 0.47 -13.84 -21.44
N GLU A 271 0.84 -13.23 -20.31
CA GLU A 271 -0.06 -12.41 -19.53
C GLU A 271 -0.51 -11.15 -20.30
N ARG A 272 0.39 -10.48 -21.03
CA ARG A 272 0.02 -9.38 -21.93
C ARG A 272 -0.97 -9.83 -23.00
N ARG A 273 -0.71 -10.97 -23.65
CA ARG A 273 -1.63 -11.55 -24.65
C ARG A 273 -3.00 -11.83 -24.04
N ARG A 274 -3.07 -12.48 -22.88
CA ARG A 274 -4.31 -12.72 -22.13
C ARG A 274 -5.08 -11.43 -21.89
N ARG A 275 -4.40 -10.39 -21.37
CA ARG A 275 -5.01 -9.08 -21.11
C ARG A 275 -5.56 -8.47 -22.39
N THR A 276 -4.82 -8.49 -23.51
CA THR A 276 -5.27 -7.92 -24.79
C THR A 276 -6.39 -8.69 -25.49
N GLY A 277 -6.51 -9.99 -25.23
CA GLY A 277 -7.55 -10.85 -25.82
C GLY A 277 -8.93 -10.69 -25.17
N GLY A 278 -9.02 -9.99 -24.03
CA GLY A 278 -10.29 -9.69 -23.39
C GLY A 278 -11.07 -8.60 -24.11
N SER A 279 -12.39 -8.76 -24.18
CA SER A 279 -13.29 -7.68 -24.61
C SER A 279 -13.06 -6.43 -23.74
N PRO A 280 -13.18 -5.21 -24.30
CA PRO A 280 -13.20 -4.00 -23.50
C PRO A 280 -14.24 -4.14 -22.39
N VAL A 281 -13.91 -3.69 -21.17
CA VAL A 281 -14.90 -3.63 -20.08
C VAL A 281 -16.05 -2.75 -20.57
N GLU A 282 -17.25 -3.33 -20.62
CA GLU A 282 -18.49 -2.60 -20.87
C GLU A 282 -18.61 -1.46 -19.84
N SER A 283 -19.34 -0.40 -20.19
CA SER A 283 -19.48 0.81 -19.37
C SER A 283 -19.56 0.50 -17.87
N VAL A 284 -18.70 1.14 -17.07
CA VAL A 284 -18.66 0.99 -15.61
C VAL A 284 -20.06 1.19 -15.03
N PRO A 285 -20.62 0.21 -14.28
CA PRO A 285 -21.96 0.35 -13.72
C PRO A 285 -22.07 1.61 -12.83
N PRO A 286 -23.15 2.41 -12.97
CA PRO A 286 -23.28 3.65 -12.22
C PRO A 286 -23.81 3.46 -10.80
N THR A 287 -24.24 2.24 -10.42
CA THR A 287 -24.84 1.95 -9.11
C THR A 287 -23.88 1.18 -8.22
N VAL A 288 -24.00 1.35 -6.90
CA VAL A 288 -23.19 0.62 -5.90
C VAL A 288 -23.34 -0.89 -6.08
N GLN A 289 -24.57 -1.38 -6.18
CA GLN A 289 -24.85 -2.80 -6.42
C GLN A 289 -24.24 -3.29 -7.74
N GLY A 290 -24.34 -2.50 -8.82
CA GLY A 290 -23.78 -2.85 -10.12
C GLY A 290 -22.27 -2.97 -10.07
N ARG A 291 -21.58 -2.03 -9.41
CA ARG A 291 -20.12 -2.06 -9.23
C ARG A 291 -19.68 -3.24 -8.39
N LEU A 292 -20.31 -3.47 -7.24
CA LEU A 292 -20.03 -4.63 -6.41
C LEU A 292 -20.27 -5.94 -7.17
N ALA A 293 -21.35 -6.05 -7.94
CA ALA A 293 -21.62 -7.24 -8.76
C ALA A 293 -20.57 -7.45 -9.87
N ALA A 294 -19.99 -6.36 -10.39
CA ALA A 294 -18.92 -6.38 -11.38
C ALA A 294 -17.52 -6.53 -10.77
N GLY A 295 -17.40 -6.67 -9.45
CA GLY A 295 -16.10 -6.73 -8.77
C GLY A 295 -15.31 -5.42 -8.84
N LEU A 296 -16.02 -4.29 -8.93
CA LEU A 296 -15.45 -2.94 -8.88
C LEU A 296 -15.63 -2.35 -7.48
N PRO A 297 -14.71 -1.49 -7.03
CA PRO A 297 -14.82 -0.87 -5.72
C PRO A 297 -15.97 0.12 -5.67
N VAL A 298 -16.54 0.26 -4.48
CA VAL A 298 -17.44 1.35 -4.08
C VAL A 298 -16.86 2.00 -2.83
N TYR A 299 -17.09 3.30 -2.67
CA TYR A 299 -16.43 4.11 -1.66
C TYR A 299 -17.44 4.60 -0.62
N GLY A 300 -17.02 4.70 0.63
CA GLY A 300 -17.83 5.27 1.71
C GLY A 300 -17.56 6.77 1.87
N PHE A 301 -18.59 7.59 1.68
CA PHE A 301 -18.59 8.99 2.10
C PHE A 301 -19.00 9.07 3.57
N LEU A 302 -18.10 9.55 4.43
CA LEU A 302 -18.32 9.62 5.88
C LEU A 302 -19.51 10.54 6.21
N LEU A 303 -20.51 9.98 6.89
CA LEU A 303 -21.68 10.73 7.38
C LEU A 303 -21.54 11.11 8.85
N ARG A 304 -21.15 10.14 9.68
CA ARG A 304 -21.08 10.28 11.14
C ARG A 304 -20.02 9.34 11.69
N ARG A 305 -19.20 9.81 12.65
CA ARG A 305 -18.34 8.91 13.44
C ARG A 305 -19.17 8.20 14.51
N ALA A 306 -18.83 6.95 14.79
CA ALA A 306 -19.54 6.14 15.77
C ALA A 306 -18.55 5.31 16.59
N ARG A 307 -19.00 4.81 17.74
CA ARG A 307 -18.29 3.78 18.48
C ARG A 307 -19.31 2.76 18.95
N ARG A 308 -19.34 1.61 18.30
CA ARG A 308 -20.33 0.55 18.55
C ARG A 308 -19.62 -0.72 18.95
N ASP A 309 -20.23 -1.47 19.85
CA ASP A 309 -19.79 -2.81 20.23
C ASP A 309 -20.26 -3.84 19.18
N TRP A 310 -19.86 -3.63 17.93
CA TRP A 310 -20.21 -4.44 16.78
C TRP A 310 -18.96 -5.09 16.23
N SER A 311 -19.08 -6.34 15.78
CA SER A 311 -17.96 -7.05 15.14
C SER A 311 -17.99 -6.97 13.62
N VAL A 312 -19.11 -6.57 13.00
CA VAL A 312 -19.26 -6.52 11.54
C VAL A 312 -20.07 -5.29 11.15
N SER A 313 -19.90 -4.84 9.91
CA SER A 313 -20.72 -3.79 9.34
C SER A 313 -22.11 -4.30 8.96
N SER A 314 -23.05 -3.36 8.87
CA SER A 314 -24.40 -3.59 8.39
C SER A 314 -24.66 -2.73 7.17
N LEU A 315 -24.97 -3.38 6.05
CA LEU A 315 -25.35 -2.71 4.80
C LEU A 315 -26.86 -2.54 4.74
N HIS A 316 -27.33 -1.29 4.74
CA HIS A 316 -28.72 -0.93 4.54
C HIS A 316 -28.92 -0.45 3.10
N ARG A 317 -29.92 -1.00 2.43
CA ARG A 317 -30.27 -0.66 1.05
C ARG A 317 -31.61 0.07 1.03
N GLY A 318 -31.57 1.36 0.73
CA GLY A 318 -32.73 2.23 0.57
C GLY A 318 -33.12 2.41 -0.90
N GLU A 319 -34.11 3.26 -1.16
CA GLU A 319 -34.46 3.67 -2.52
C GLU A 319 -33.40 4.65 -3.07
N GLY A 320 -32.34 4.10 -3.66
CA GLY A 320 -31.29 4.88 -4.32
C GLY A 320 -30.11 5.29 -3.42
N LEU A 321 -30.16 4.95 -2.13
CA LEU A 321 -29.08 5.18 -1.18
C LEU A 321 -28.66 3.85 -0.55
N ASP A 322 -27.36 3.57 -0.54
CA ASP A 322 -26.80 2.43 0.16
C ASP A 322 -25.99 2.96 1.35
N LEU A 323 -26.40 2.63 2.58
CA LEU A 323 -25.72 3.06 3.80
C LEU A 323 -24.92 1.91 4.40
N LEU A 324 -23.65 2.17 4.72
CA LEU A 324 -22.82 1.24 5.47
C LEU A 324 -22.65 1.73 6.89
N ARG A 325 -23.16 0.97 7.86
CA ARG A 325 -22.94 1.22 9.29
C ARG A 325 -21.87 0.31 9.79
N THR A 326 -20.77 0.86 10.30
CA THR A 326 -19.63 0.09 10.82
C THR A 326 -19.50 0.30 12.33
N PRO A 327 -18.59 -0.44 12.99
CA PRO A 327 -18.28 -0.23 14.41
C PRO A 327 -17.69 1.16 14.70
N VAL A 328 -17.08 1.83 13.71
CA VAL A 328 -16.35 3.10 13.89
C VAL A 328 -16.99 4.32 13.21
N ALA A 329 -17.92 4.11 12.26
CA ALA A 329 -18.57 5.20 11.53
C ALA A 329 -19.79 4.72 10.72
N ASP A 330 -20.54 5.68 10.19
CA ASP A 330 -21.58 5.47 9.18
C ASP A 330 -21.20 6.17 7.88
N PHE A 331 -21.47 5.52 6.77
CA PHE A 331 -21.09 5.96 5.44
C PHE A 331 -22.27 5.89 4.48
N LEU A 332 -22.34 6.84 3.56
CA LEU A 332 -23.06 6.70 2.30
C LEU A 332 -22.13 6.01 1.30
N LEU A 333 -22.51 4.84 0.80
CA LEU A 333 -21.77 4.18 -0.27
C LEU A 333 -22.06 4.84 -1.61
N VAL A 334 -21.00 5.09 -2.37
CA VAL A 334 -21.08 5.77 -3.65
C VAL A 334 -20.30 5.03 -4.74
N ALA A 335 -20.85 5.11 -5.94
CA ALA A 335 -20.29 4.49 -7.15
C ALA A 335 -19.47 5.47 -8.00
N GLY A 336 -19.44 6.75 -7.63
CA GLY A 336 -18.74 7.83 -8.32
C GLY A 336 -18.06 8.80 -7.36
N GLU A 337 -17.33 9.75 -7.91
CA GLU A 337 -16.46 10.68 -7.15
C GLU A 337 -17.22 11.81 -6.45
N LEU A 338 -18.45 12.10 -6.88
CA LEU A 338 -19.21 13.25 -6.40
C LEU A 338 -20.45 12.77 -5.64
N VAL A 339 -20.67 13.38 -4.48
CA VAL A 339 -21.88 13.25 -3.67
C VAL A 339 -22.60 14.59 -3.70
N THR A 340 -23.86 14.59 -4.09
CA THR A 340 -24.64 15.83 -4.06
C THR A 340 -25.03 16.18 -2.62
N GLU A 341 -25.24 17.47 -2.36
CA GLU A 341 -25.70 17.92 -1.04
C GLU A 341 -27.07 17.29 -0.69
N ASP A 342 -27.95 17.10 -1.68
CA ASP A 342 -29.25 16.47 -1.51
C ASP A 342 -29.11 14.99 -1.10
N ASP A 343 -28.23 14.23 -1.75
CA ASP A 343 -27.96 12.82 -1.41
C ASP A 343 -27.37 12.70 0.00
N TYR A 344 -26.45 13.61 0.36
CA TYR A 344 -25.86 13.64 1.69
C TYR A 344 -26.91 13.88 2.78
N HIS A 345 -27.77 14.90 2.62
CA HIS A 345 -28.82 15.18 3.59
C HIS A 345 -29.91 14.10 3.60
N ALA A 346 -30.19 13.46 2.48
CA ALA A 346 -31.11 12.32 2.40
C ALA A 346 -30.56 11.11 3.16
N ALA A 347 -29.27 10.81 2.99
CA ALA A 347 -28.58 9.74 3.70
C ALA A 347 -28.59 9.97 5.23
N LEU A 348 -28.38 11.21 5.69
CA LEU A 348 -28.48 11.54 7.11
C LEU A 348 -29.89 11.31 7.67
N ARG A 349 -30.94 11.73 6.94
CA ARG A 349 -32.34 11.50 7.37
C ARG A 349 -32.69 10.03 7.43
N GLU A 350 -32.23 9.24 6.46
CA GLU A 350 -32.44 7.79 6.45
C GLU A 350 -31.71 7.12 7.62
N LEU A 351 -30.46 7.53 7.88
CA LEU A 351 -29.67 7.05 9.01
C LEU A 351 -30.36 7.32 10.35
N ASP A 352 -30.89 8.53 10.56
CA ASP A 352 -31.64 8.88 11.78
C ASP A 352 -32.89 8.00 11.96
N GLY A 353 -33.57 7.66 10.85
CA GLY A 353 -34.71 6.75 10.87
C GLY A 353 -34.37 5.32 11.31
N LEU A 354 -33.16 4.85 10.99
CA LEU A 354 -32.69 3.51 11.38
C LEU A 354 -32.34 3.41 12.87
N GLU A 355 -31.96 4.52 13.52
CA GLU A 355 -31.65 4.56 14.96
C GLU A 355 -32.92 4.47 15.82
N VAL A 356 -34.04 5.02 15.35
CA VAL A 356 -35.33 4.97 16.06
C VAL A 356 -36.01 3.60 15.97
N GLY A 357 -35.62 2.78 14.98
CA GLY A 357 -36.24 1.48 14.69
C GLY A 357 -35.51 0.24 15.20
N SER A 358 -34.34 0.39 15.84
CA SER A 358 -33.61 -0.72 16.45
C SER A 358 -34.10 -0.94 17.89
N PRO A 359 -34.67 -2.10 18.25
CA PRO A 359 -35.05 -2.41 19.64
C PRO A 359 -33.86 -2.46 20.59
#